data_AF-A0A956LK43-F1
#
_entry.id   AF-A0A956LK43-F1
#
_cell.length_a   1.000
_cell.length_b   1.000
_cell.length_c   1.000
_cell.angle_alpha   90.00
_cell.angle_beta   90.00
_cell.angle_gamma   90.00
#
_symmetry.space_group_name_H-M   'P 1'
#
loop_
_entity.id
_entity.type
_entity.pdbx_description
1 polymer ?
#
loop_
_entity_poly.entity_id
_entity_poly.type
_entity_poly.pdbx_seq_one_letter_code
_entity_poly.pdbx_strand_id
1 'polypeptide(L)'
;PIWSMTQIEYTGPGVNEQVSFSDCTFCDVNDVGPHTLIRYQQDEGWTIWALYVDKAATVGAHPLTTDYSGDYVTLAANNQELPGPAQGFYFADSADGTVTYTTVDHGPGGLIEGSVDVTLQLGDVSAHLQASFSAEVP
;
A
#
# COMPACT_ATOMS: atom_id res chain seq x y z
N PRO A 1 -4.75 -16.27 6.84
CA PRO A 1 -3.35 -16.45 6.36
C PRO A 1 -2.84 -15.07 5.96
N ILE A 2 -1.65 -14.70 6.40
CA ILE A 2 -1.06 -13.38 6.12
C ILE A 2 -0.48 -13.43 4.70
N TRP A 3 -1.01 -12.67 3.75
CA TRP A 3 -0.53 -12.70 2.36
C TRP A 3 -0.86 -11.41 1.60
N SER A 4 -0.01 -11.07 0.63
CA SER A 4 -0.27 -10.01 -0.34
C SER A 4 0.07 -10.46 -1.76
N MET A 5 -0.66 -9.96 -2.74
CA MET A 5 -0.27 -10.01 -4.15
C MET A 5 -0.31 -8.59 -4.69
N THR A 6 0.82 -8.10 -5.18
CA THR A 6 1.04 -6.69 -5.50
C THR A 6 1.58 -6.54 -6.92
N GLN A 7 1.01 -5.63 -7.69
CA GLN A 7 1.48 -5.21 -8.98
C GLN A 7 1.66 -3.69 -8.99
N ILE A 8 2.79 -3.21 -9.52
CA ILE A 8 3.07 -1.79 -9.69
C ILE A 8 3.50 -1.53 -11.13
N GLU A 9 2.82 -0.60 -11.79
CA GLU A 9 3.17 -0.14 -13.14
C GLU A 9 3.66 1.31 -13.08
N TYR A 10 4.87 1.57 -13.57
CA TYR A 10 5.48 2.90 -13.65
C TYR A 10 5.44 3.41 -15.08
N THR A 11 4.86 4.60 -15.27
CA THR A 11 4.74 5.27 -16.57
C THR A 11 5.33 6.67 -16.52
N GLY A 12 6.26 7.00 -17.41
CA GLY A 12 6.83 8.34 -17.54
C GLY A 12 7.78 8.50 -18.74
N PRO A 13 8.38 9.69 -18.96
CA PRO A 13 9.32 9.90 -20.05
C PRO A 13 10.52 8.96 -19.97
N GLY A 14 10.61 8.00 -20.90
CA GLY A 14 11.67 6.99 -20.92
C GLY A 14 11.52 5.87 -19.88
N VAL A 15 10.35 5.78 -19.23
CA VAL A 15 10.02 4.76 -18.22
C VAL A 15 8.69 4.11 -18.60
N ASN A 16 8.75 2.81 -18.91
CA ASN A 16 7.58 1.94 -18.96
C ASN A 16 8.02 0.61 -18.35
N GLU A 17 7.76 0.44 -17.06
CA GLU A 17 8.21 -0.70 -16.27
C GLU A 17 7.05 -1.25 -15.46
N GLN A 18 6.93 -2.57 -15.45
CA GLN A 18 5.96 -3.28 -14.63
C GLN A 18 6.73 -4.19 -13.67
N VAL A 19 6.41 -4.10 -12.39
CA VAL A 19 6.98 -4.93 -11.35
C VAL A 19 5.86 -5.66 -10.62
N SER A 20 6.02 -6.97 -10.44
CA SER A 20 5.05 -7.82 -9.74
C SER A 20 5.72 -8.50 -8.55
N PHE A 21 5.03 -8.47 -7.41
CA PHE A 21 5.48 -9.06 -6.16
C PHE A 21 4.40 -10.01 -5.65
N SER A 22 4.80 -11.24 -5.33
CA SER A 22 3.90 -12.29 -4.84
C SER A 22 4.54 -13.07 -3.70
N ASP A 23 5.15 -12.37 -2.75
CA ASP A 23 5.70 -12.99 -1.54
C ASP A 23 4.78 -12.80 -0.32
N CYS A 24 4.86 -13.77 0.59
CA CYS A 24 3.81 -14.12 1.56
C CYS A 24 3.89 -13.42 2.93
N THR A 25 4.52 -12.26 3.08
CA THR A 25 4.75 -11.74 4.44
C THR A 25 4.52 -10.24 4.57
N PHE A 26 3.37 -9.88 5.16
CA PHE A 26 3.26 -8.60 5.88
C PHE A 26 4.20 -8.68 7.08
N CYS A 27 5.05 -7.68 7.22
CA CYS A 27 6.07 -7.68 8.27
C CYS A 27 5.58 -6.99 9.52
N ASP A 28 4.50 -6.23 9.39
CA ASP A 28 3.99 -5.43 10.48
C ASP A 28 2.54 -5.02 10.28
N VAL A 29 1.74 -5.30 11.31
CA VAL A 29 0.40 -4.74 11.51
C VAL A 29 0.44 -4.07 12.87
N ASN A 30 0.31 -2.75 12.93
CA ASN A 30 0.46 -1.99 14.18
C ASN A 30 -0.57 -0.87 14.29
N ASP A 31 -0.99 -0.58 15.50
CA ASP A 31 -1.80 0.60 15.75
C ASP A 31 -0.97 1.89 15.78
N VAL A 32 -1.41 2.88 14.99
CA VAL A 32 -0.79 4.21 14.89
C VAL A 32 -1.87 5.27 15.07
N GLY A 33 -2.09 5.69 16.31
CA GLY A 33 -3.12 6.68 16.65
C GLY A 33 -4.53 6.18 16.28
N PRO A 34 -5.28 6.90 15.43
CA PRO A 34 -6.61 6.48 14.98
C PRO A 34 -6.59 5.42 13.88
N HIS A 35 -5.42 4.97 13.42
CA HIS A 35 -5.30 4.00 12.32
C HIS A 35 -4.67 2.68 12.76
N THR A 36 -4.93 1.64 11.97
CA THR A 36 -4.13 0.41 11.92
C THR A 36 -3.26 0.45 10.66
N LEU A 37 -1.95 0.39 10.84
CA LEU A 37 -0.95 0.37 9.79
C LEU A 37 -0.69 -1.08 9.35
N ILE A 38 -0.84 -1.36 8.06
CA ILE A 38 -0.48 -2.63 7.42
C ILE A 38 0.72 -2.35 6.50
N ARG A 39 1.86 -3.02 6.72
CA ARG A 39 3.07 -2.85 5.90
C ARG A 39 3.42 -4.12 5.13
N TYR A 40 3.39 -4.02 3.81
CA TYR A 40 3.92 -5.06 2.92
C TYR A 40 5.42 -4.85 2.73
N GLN A 41 6.24 -5.86 3.06
CA GLN A 41 7.65 -5.86 2.72
C GLN A 41 8.05 -7.15 1.98
N GLN A 42 9.11 -7.09 1.19
CA GLN A 42 9.75 -8.30 0.67
C GLN A 42 10.61 -8.97 1.75
N ASP A 43 10.96 -10.24 1.54
CA ASP A 43 11.73 -11.09 2.47
C ASP A 43 13.07 -10.48 2.93
N GLU A 44 13.60 -9.52 2.20
CA GLU A 44 14.83 -8.79 2.50
C GLU A 44 14.63 -7.58 3.44
N GLY A 45 13.39 -7.32 3.88
CA GLY A 45 13.02 -6.26 4.84
C GLY A 45 12.59 -4.93 4.22
N TRP A 46 12.37 -4.89 2.90
CA TRP A 46 12.05 -3.67 2.14
C TRP A 46 10.55 -3.41 2.07
N THR A 47 10.07 -2.33 2.69
CA THR A 47 8.65 -1.93 2.56
C THR A 47 8.36 -1.56 1.12
N ILE A 48 7.37 -2.21 0.50
CA ILE A 48 6.92 -1.86 -0.86
C ILE A 48 5.79 -0.83 -0.76
N TRP A 49 4.80 -1.11 0.08
CA TRP A 49 3.71 -0.19 0.39
C TRP A 49 3.26 -0.33 1.84
N ALA A 50 2.64 0.73 2.34
CA ALA A 50 1.97 0.76 3.62
C ALA A 50 0.55 1.32 3.43
N LEU A 51 -0.43 0.66 4.04
CA LEU A 51 -1.83 1.08 4.09
C LEU A 51 -2.15 1.44 5.54
N TYR A 52 -2.69 2.64 5.74
CA TYR A 52 -3.25 3.08 7.00
C TYR A 52 -4.76 2.97 6.90
N VAL A 53 -5.31 2.06 7.70
CA VAL A 53 -6.75 1.80 7.78
C VAL A 53 -7.29 2.59 8.95
N ASP A 54 -8.22 3.53 8.71
CA ASP A 54 -8.96 4.19 9.78
C ASP A 54 -9.67 3.14 10.65
N LYS A 55 -9.57 3.23 11.97
CA LYS A 55 -10.30 2.33 12.88
C LYS A 55 -11.81 2.44 12.78
N ALA A 56 -12.31 3.49 12.14
CA ALA A 56 -13.72 3.65 11.78
C ALA A 56 -14.09 3.02 10.42
N ALA A 57 -13.11 2.48 9.66
CA ALA A 57 -13.35 1.86 8.38
C ALA A 57 -14.32 0.67 8.52
N THR A 58 -15.12 0.46 7.48
CA THR A 58 -16.09 -0.63 7.39
C THR A 58 -15.85 -1.44 6.12
N VAL A 59 -16.47 -2.60 6.00
CA VAL A 59 -16.51 -3.33 4.71
C VAL A 59 -17.08 -2.42 3.61
N GLY A 60 -16.46 -2.46 2.42
CA GLY A 60 -16.83 -1.62 1.28
C GLY A 60 -15.67 -0.81 0.72
N ALA A 61 -15.98 0.05 -0.25
CA ALA A 61 -15.03 0.93 -0.92
C ALA A 61 -14.86 2.24 -0.14
N HIS A 62 -13.60 2.61 0.11
CA HIS A 62 -13.22 3.87 0.74
C HIS A 62 -12.26 4.63 -0.17
N PRO A 63 -12.52 5.93 -0.39
CA PRO A 63 -11.57 6.77 -1.11
C PRO A 63 -10.31 6.93 -0.27
N LEU A 64 -9.15 6.86 -0.93
CA LEU A 64 -7.90 7.23 -0.28
C LEU A 64 -7.74 8.74 -0.33
N THR A 65 -7.30 9.31 0.78
CA THR A 65 -7.20 10.76 0.95
C THR A 65 -5.74 11.19 1.09
N THR A 66 -5.44 12.39 0.60
CA THR A 66 -4.10 12.98 0.66
C THR A 66 -3.89 13.84 1.90
N ASP A 67 -4.95 14.09 2.66
CA ASP A 67 -4.96 14.91 3.88
C ASP A 67 -4.76 14.08 5.17
N TYR A 68 -4.50 12.78 5.03
CA TYR A 68 -4.24 11.83 6.13
C TYR A 68 -5.38 11.77 7.16
N SER A 69 -6.61 12.10 6.78
CA SER A 69 -7.77 12.15 7.69
C SER A 69 -8.61 10.87 7.72
N GLY A 70 -8.36 9.92 6.82
CA GLY A 70 -9.03 8.62 6.73
C GLY A 70 -8.08 7.52 6.25
N ASP A 71 -8.52 6.66 5.33
CA ASP A 71 -7.64 5.67 4.72
C ASP A 71 -6.61 6.33 3.79
N TYR A 72 -5.35 5.90 3.87
CA TYR A 72 -4.31 6.35 2.95
C TYR A 72 -3.23 5.30 2.72
N VAL A 73 -2.60 5.37 1.54
CA VAL A 73 -1.55 4.45 1.10
C VAL A 73 -0.28 5.24 0.79
N THR A 74 0.86 4.69 1.22
CA THR A 74 2.17 5.18 0.84
C THR A 74 2.97 4.09 0.16
N LEU A 75 3.61 4.40 -0.96
CA LEU A 75 4.66 3.58 -1.55
C LEU A 75 6.01 3.97 -0.93
N ALA A 76 6.83 2.98 -0.58
CA ALA A 76 8.18 3.20 -0.10
C ALA A 76 9.18 2.64 -1.11
N ALA A 77 9.56 3.41 -2.14
CA ALA A 77 10.68 3.01 -2.98
C ALA A 77 11.96 3.59 -2.38
N ASN A 78 12.53 2.90 -1.38
CA ASN A 78 13.88 3.22 -0.92
C ASN A 78 14.89 2.31 -1.65
N ASN A 79 15.83 2.97 -2.35
CA ASN A 79 17.19 2.59 -2.73
C ASN A 79 17.54 1.61 -3.90
N GLN A 80 18.38 2.18 -4.78
CA GLN A 80 19.56 1.63 -5.48
C GLN A 80 19.43 0.47 -6.49
N GLU A 81 18.42 -0.41 -6.42
CA GLU A 81 18.34 -1.56 -7.33
C GLU A 81 17.13 -1.58 -8.28
N LEU A 82 16.18 -0.64 -8.17
CA LEU A 82 15.29 -0.37 -9.29
C LEU A 82 16.13 0.29 -10.41
N PRO A 83 16.16 -0.29 -11.63
CA PRO A 83 16.89 0.32 -12.74
C PRO A 83 16.22 1.66 -13.12
N GLY A 84 16.97 2.76 -13.02
CA GLY A 84 16.52 4.06 -13.51
C GLY A 84 15.86 4.98 -12.46
N PRO A 85 14.98 5.92 -12.86
CA PRO A 85 14.56 7.07 -12.04
C PRO A 85 13.69 6.75 -10.82
N ALA A 86 13.49 5.46 -10.52
CA ALA A 86 12.61 4.97 -9.47
C ALA A 86 13.22 4.97 -8.04
N GLN A 87 14.48 5.38 -7.89
CA GLN A 87 15.25 5.27 -6.64
C GLN A 87 14.89 6.29 -5.54
N GLY A 88 13.76 7.00 -5.66
CA GLY A 88 13.46 8.13 -4.78
C GLY A 88 12.00 8.33 -4.39
N PHE A 89 11.12 7.33 -4.55
CA PHE A 89 9.71 7.52 -4.21
C PHE A 89 9.50 7.46 -2.69
N TYR A 90 9.35 8.63 -2.09
CA TYR A 90 8.82 8.80 -0.74
C TYR A 90 7.77 9.90 -0.72
N PHE A 91 6.62 9.55 -0.13
CA PHE A 91 5.46 10.37 0.21
C PHE A 91 4.61 10.85 -0.96
N ALA A 92 3.32 10.52 -0.90
CA ALA A 92 2.33 10.94 -1.89
C ALA A 92 1.97 12.42 -1.64
N ASP A 93 2.29 13.29 -2.60
CA ASP A 93 1.61 14.60 -2.72
C ASP A 93 0.15 14.41 -3.19
N SER A 94 -0.13 13.30 -3.88
CA SER A 94 -1.50 12.81 -4.12
C SER A 94 -1.56 11.31 -4.44
N ALA A 95 -2.29 10.54 -3.63
CA ALA A 95 -2.75 9.21 -4.00
C ALA A 95 -4.25 9.31 -4.32
N ASP A 96 -4.59 9.31 -5.60
CA ASP A 96 -5.97 9.19 -6.04
C ASP A 96 -6.26 7.70 -6.22
N GLY A 97 -7.20 7.17 -5.45
CA GLY A 97 -7.46 5.74 -5.48
C GLY A 97 -8.57 5.29 -4.54
N THR A 98 -8.76 3.99 -4.50
CA THR A 98 -9.75 3.34 -3.66
C THR A 98 -9.14 2.12 -3.00
N VAL A 99 -9.42 1.96 -1.72
CA VAL A 99 -9.28 0.68 -1.03
C VAL A 99 -10.66 0.06 -0.88
N THR A 100 -10.79 -1.23 -1.13
CA THR A 100 -12.04 -1.96 -0.94
C THR A 100 -11.80 -3.06 0.07
N TYR A 101 -12.41 -2.94 1.25
CA TYR A 101 -12.32 -3.95 2.29
C TYR A 101 -13.40 -5.01 2.12
N THR A 102 -13.01 -6.27 2.22
CA THR A 102 -13.91 -7.43 2.34
C THR A 102 -14.12 -7.85 3.79
N THR A 103 -13.12 -7.61 4.65
CA THR A 103 -13.15 -7.88 6.09
C THR A 103 -12.45 -6.74 6.81
N VAL A 104 -13.05 -6.22 7.90
CA VAL A 104 -12.42 -5.24 8.80
C VAL A 104 -12.78 -5.61 10.24
N ASP A 105 -11.82 -6.16 10.96
CA ASP A 105 -11.89 -6.38 12.40
C ASP A 105 -10.58 -5.92 13.06
N HIS A 106 -10.66 -4.79 13.77
CA HIS A 106 -9.53 -4.19 14.48
C HIS A 106 -9.30 -4.80 15.88
N GLY A 107 -10.10 -5.79 16.29
CA GLY A 107 -9.90 -6.49 17.56
C GLY A 107 -8.60 -7.29 17.60
N PRO A 108 -8.07 -7.65 18.78
CA PRO A 108 -6.92 -8.55 18.89
C PRO A 108 -7.20 -9.90 18.25
N GLY A 109 -6.31 -10.36 17.36
CA GLY A 109 -6.54 -11.54 16.51
C GLY A 109 -7.58 -11.34 15.41
N GLY A 110 -8.02 -10.09 15.20
CA GLY A 110 -8.91 -9.67 14.14
C GLY A 110 -8.23 -9.74 12.78
N LEU A 111 -9.02 -9.53 11.72
CA LEU A 111 -8.60 -9.71 10.34
C LEU A 111 -9.02 -8.51 9.49
N ILE A 112 -8.08 -7.99 8.71
CA ILE A 112 -8.34 -6.96 7.72
C ILE A 112 -7.97 -7.51 6.33
N GLU A 113 -8.94 -7.52 5.43
CA GLU A 113 -8.80 -8.06 4.08
C GLU A 113 -9.39 -7.10 3.06
N GLY A 114 -8.78 -7.03 1.90
CA GLY A 114 -9.27 -6.20 0.83
C GLY A 114 -8.34 -6.09 -0.37
N SER A 115 -8.60 -5.08 -1.18
CA SER A 115 -7.79 -4.71 -2.33
C SER A 115 -7.54 -3.20 -2.39
N VAL A 116 -6.41 -2.82 -2.94
CA VAL A 116 -5.97 -1.44 -3.15
C VAL A 116 -5.81 -1.21 -4.65
N ASP A 117 -6.41 -0.14 -5.19
CA ASP A 117 -6.21 0.32 -6.57
C ASP A 117 -5.99 1.84 -6.55
N VAL A 118 -4.74 2.25 -6.81
CA VAL A 118 -4.31 3.64 -6.56
C VAL A 118 -3.34 4.10 -7.62
N THR A 119 -3.48 5.36 -8.01
CA THR A 119 -2.51 6.04 -8.85
C THR A 119 -1.81 7.09 -8.01
N LEU A 120 -0.49 7.08 -8.02
CA LEU A 120 0.33 8.12 -7.40
C LEU A 120 1.11 8.86 -8.46
N GLN A 121 1.15 10.18 -8.32
CA GLN A 121 1.91 11.04 -9.21
C GLN A 121 3.20 11.50 -8.51
N LEU A 122 4.35 11.32 -9.17
CA LEU A 122 5.63 11.91 -8.78
C LEU A 122 6.22 12.69 -9.96
N GLY A 123 6.02 14.00 -9.97
CA GLY A 123 6.46 14.84 -11.10
C GLY A 123 5.84 14.34 -12.41
N ASP A 124 6.68 13.96 -13.38
CA ASP A 124 6.25 13.45 -14.69
C ASP A 124 6.08 11.91 -14.73
N VAL A 125 6.24 11.22 -13.59
CA VAL A 125 6.06 9.76 -13.48
C VAL A 125 4.78 9.46 -12.71
N SER A 126 3.99 8.52 -13.24
CA SER A 126 2.83 7.93 -12.57
C SER A 126 3.14 6.50 -12.15
N ALA A 127 2.75 6.11 -10.95
CA ALA A 127 2.78 4.74 -10.46
C ALA A 127 1.35 4.25 -10.21
N HIS A 128 0.93 3.19 -10.89
CA HIS A 128 -0.35 2.51 -10.64
C HIS A 128 -0.08 1.27 -9.80
N LEU A 129 -0.59 1.25 -8.57
CA LEU A 129 -0.49 0.14 -7.64
C LEU A 129 -1.83 -0.59 -7.58
N GLN A 130 -1.78 -1.90 -7.81
CA GLN A 130 -2.88 -2.82 -7.58
C GLN A 130 -2.42 -3.90 -6.61
N ALA A 131 -3.13 -4.07 -5.50
CA ALA A 131 -2.81 -5.10 -4.51
C ALA A 131 -4.06 -5.78 -3.95
N SER A 132 -3.94 -7.05 -3.60
CA SER A 132 -4.90 -7.76 -2.74
C SER A 132 -4.18 -8.24 -1.49
N PHE A 133 -4.85 -8.16 -0.34
CA PHE A 133 -4.20 -8.41 0.96
C PHE A 133 -5.10 -9.10 1.98
N SER A 134 -4.46 -9.79 2.93
CA SER A 134 -5.04 -10.33 4.16
C SER A 134 -4.04 -10.19 5.32
N ALA A 135 -4.42 -9.44 6.36
CA ALA A 135 -3.56 -9.06 7.47
C ALA A 135 -4.24 -9.31 8.82
N GLU A 136 -3.55 -10.03 9.73
CA GLU A 136 -4.02 -10.29 11.08
C GLU A 136 -3.61 -9.15 12.02
N VAL A 137 -4.53 -8.70 12.86
CA VAL A 137 -4.28 -7.68 13.88
C VAL A 137 -3.65 -8.34 15.11
N PRO A 138 -2.52 -7.85 15.63
CA PRO A 138 -1.82 -8.47 16.76
C PRO A 138 -2.64 -8.61 18.06
#